data_AF-G9KRB0-F1
#
_entry.id   AF-G9KRB0-F1
#
_cell.length_a   1.000
_cell.length_b   1.000
_cell.length_c   1.000
_cell.angle_alpha   90.00
_cell.angle_beta   90.00
_cell.angle_gamma   90.00
#
_symmetry.space_group_name_H-M   'P 1'
#
loop_
_entity.id
_entity.type
_entity.pdbx_description
1 polymer ?
#
loop_
_entity_poly.entity_id
_entity_poly.type
_entity_poly.pdbx_seq_one_letter_code
_entity_poly.pdbx_strand_id
1 'polypeptide(L)'
;LRPEDNIRLAVRLESTYQNRTRYMVVVSTNGRQDTEESIVLGMDFSSNDSSTCTMGLVLPLWSDTLIHLDGDGGFSVSTDNRVHIFKPVSVQAMWSALQSLHKACEVARMHNYYPGSLFLTWVSYYESHINSDQSSVNEWNAMQDVQSHRPDSPALFTDIPTERER
;
A
#
# COMPACT_ATOMS: atom_id res chain seq x y z
N LEU A 1 -4.07 -12.49 -10.39
CA LEU A 1 -3.65 -11.50 -11.40
C LEU A 1 -4.29 -11.87 -12.73
N ARG A 2 -4.43 -10.93 -13.65
CA ARG A 2 -4.87 -11.27 -15.02
C ARG A 2 -3.77 -12.11 -15.69
N PRO A 3 -4.12 -13.03 -16.62
CA PRO A 3 -3.14 -13.92 -17.25
C PRO A 3 -1.98 -13.20 -17.97
N GLU A 4 -2.23 -11.99 -18.49
CA GLU A 4 -1.25 -11.17 -19.20
C GLU A 4 -0.29 -10.38 -18.28
N ASP A 5 -0.58 -10.33 -16.98
CA ASP A 5 0.18 -9.51 -16.03
C ASP A 5 1.42 -10.23 -15.50
N ASN A 6 2.50 -9.48 -15.32
CA ASN A 6 3.77 -9.97 -14.82
C ASN A 6 4.13 -9.33 -13.47
N ILE A 7 4.53 -10.15 -12.49
CA ILE A 7 5.10 -9.65 -11.24
C ILE A 7 6.55 -9.24 -11.50
N ARG A 8 6.87 -7.96 -11.30
CA ARG A 8 8.24 -7.43 -11.39
C ARG A 8 8.99 -7.56 -10.08
N LEU A 9 8.28 -7.36 -8.98
CA LEU A 9 8.83 -7.41 -7.63
C LEU A 9 7.70 -7.68 -6.63
N ALA A 10 8.01 -8.45 -5.58
CA ALA A 10 7.18 -8.52 -4.39
C ALA A 10 8.07 -8.33 -3.16
N VAL A 11 7.75 -7.36 -2.31
CA VAL A 11 8.48 -7.10 -1.05
C VAL A 11 7.53 -7.20 0.12
N ARG A 12 7.96 -7.92 1.16
CA ARG A 12 7.24 -7.97 2.43
C ARG A 12 7.38 -6.63 3.15
N LEU A 13 6.28 -6.15 3.70
CA LEU A 13 6.23 -4.94 4.51
C LEU A 13 6.07 -5.28 5.99
N GLU A 14 6.47 -4.33 6.83
CA GLU A 14 6.03 -4.25 8.21
C GLU A 14 4.51 -4.04 8.26
N SER A 15 3.87 -4.63 9.27
CA SER A 15 2.45 -4.42 9.56
C SER A 15 2.30 -3.97 11.00
N THR A 16 1.28 -3.14 11.22
CA THR A 16 0.87 -2.68 12.55
C THR A 16 0.19 -3.81 13.34
N TYR A 17 -0.30 -4.85 12.65
CA TYR A 17 -0.93 -6.02 13.26
C TYR A 17 0.03 -7.23 13.25
N GLN A 18 0.28 -7.81 14.42
CA GLN A 18 1.26 -8.89 14.61
C GLN A 18 1.00 -10.16 13.79
N ASN A 19 -0.25 -10.43 13.45
CA ASN A 19 -0.64 -11.64 12.72
C ASN A 19 -0.90 -11.42 11.24
N ARG A 20 -0.61 -10.22 10.70
CA ARG A 20 -0.82 -9.93 9.28
C ARG A 20 0.49 -9.85 8.55
N THR A 21 0.52 -10.48 7.38
CA THR A 21 1.63 -10.31 6.45
C THR A 21 1.13 -9.53 5.24
N ARG A 22 1.89 -8.50 4.87
CA ARG A 22 1.54 -7.59 3.78
C ARG A 22 2.68 -7.56 2.78
N TYR A 23 2.32 -7.48 1.50
CA TYR A 23 3.28 -7.37 0.41
C TYR A 23 2.94 -6.17 -0.47
N MET A 24 3.95 -5.37 -0.78
CA MET A 24 3.91 -4.47 -1.94
C MET A 24 4.35 -5.26 -3.16
N VAL A 25 3.51 -5.33 -4.18
CA VAL A 25 3.79 -6.07 -5.41
C VAL A 25 3.75 -5.11 -6.60
N VAL A 26 4.88 -4.98 -7.30
CA VAL A 26 4.94 -4.24 -8.57
C VAL A 26 4.50 -5.17 -9.67
N VAL A 27 3.41 -4.83 -10.35
CA VAL A 27 2.83 -5.59 -11.45
C VAL A 27 2.91 -4.77 -12.73
N SER A 28 3.36 -5.39 -13.81
CA SER A 28 3.44 -4.75 -15.12
C SER A 28 2.70 -5.54 -16.18
N THR A 29 2.19 -4.83 -17.17
CA THR A 29 1.60 -5.41 -18.39
C THR A 29 2.03 -4.59 -19.60
N ASN A 30 1.96 -5.18 -20.79
CA ASN A 30 2.09 -4.38 -22.01
C ASN A 30 0.72 -3.76 -22.31
N GLY A 31 0.66 -2.43 -22.27
CA GLY A 31 -0.55 -1.65 -22.46
C GLY A 31 -1.09 -1.69 -23.89
N ARG A 32 -2.25 -1.06 -24.09
CA ARG A 32 -2.87 -0.95 -25.42
C ARG A 32 -2.09 -0.06 -26.40
N GLN A 33 -1.11 0.67 -25.90
CA GLN A 33 -0.26 1.57 -26.67
C GLN A 33 1.13 0.97 -26.90
N ASP A 34 1.28 -0.35 -26.70
CA ASP A 34 2.54 -1.09 -26.85
C ASP A 34 3.68 -0.57 -25.95
N THR A 35 3.31 -0.04 -24.79
CA THR A 35 4.24 0.44 -23.76
C THR A 35 4.06 -0.34 -22.46
N GLU A 36 5.14 -0.49 -21.70
CA GLU A 36 5.07 -1.14 -20.39
C GLU A 36 4.34 -0.22 -19.39
N GLU A 37 3.23 -0.71 -18.86
CA GLU A 37 2.42 -0.03 -17.86
C GLU A 37 2.55 -0.78 -16.53
N SER A 38 2.71 -0.06 -15.43
CA SER A 38 2.94 -0.67 -14.11
C SER A 38 2.05 -0.08 -13.03
N ILE A 39 1.64 -0.93 -12.10
CA ILE A 39 0.97 -0.54 -10.86
C ILE A 39 1.64 -1.19 -9.65
N VAL A 40 1.34 -0.66 -8.48
CA VAL A 40 1.59 -1.31 -7.20
C VAL A 40 0.28 -1.88 -6.66
N LEU A 41 0.33 -3.14 -6.23
CA LEU A 41 -0.74 -3.80 -5.49
C LEU A 41 -0.30 -3.99 -4.04
N GLY A 42 -1.18 -3.67 -3.10
CA GLY A 42 -1.03 -4.07 -1.69
C GLY A 42 -1.80 -5.36 -1.44
N MET A 43 -1.06 -6.42 -1.19
CA MET A 43 -1.60 -7.76 -0.94
C MET A 43 -1.52 -8.10 0.54
N ASP A 44 -2.58 -8.66 1.10
CA ASP A 44 -2.69 -9.03 2.50
C ASP A 44 -2.88 -10.54 2.68
N PHE A 45 -2.33 -11.06 3.77
CA PHE A 45 -2.57 -12.41 4.30
C PHE A 45 -3.01 -12.29 5.75
N SER A 46 -4.21 -12.78 6.05
CA SER A 46 -4.90 -12.60 7.34
C SER A 46 -4.20 -13.29 8.52
N SER A 47 -3.41 -14.32 8.23
CA SER A 47 -2.53 -15.02 9.16
C SER A 47 -1.31 -15.54 8.40
N ASN A 48 -0.20 -15.78 9.10
CA ASN A 48 1.03 -16.29 8.48
C ASN A 48 0.85 -17.68 7.84
N ASP A 49 -0.12 -18.46 8.33
CA ASP A 49 -0.45 -19.79 7.82
C ASP A 49 -1.60 -19.77 6.79
N SER A 50 -2.17 -18.59 6.52
CA SER A 50 -3.28 -18.48 5.57
C SER A 50 -2.79 -18.65 4.13
N SER A 51 -3.48 -19.51 3.39
CA SER A 51 -3.34 -19.61 1.94
C SER A 51 -4.17 -18.57 1.17
N THR A 52 -5.03 -17.81 1.87
CA THR A 52 -5.89 -16.81 1.24
C THR A 52 -5.16 -15.47 1.14
N CYS A 53 -4.90 -15.06 -0.09
CA CYS A 53 -4.34 -13.76 -0.42
C CYS A 53 -5.46 -12.80 -0.85
N THR A 54 -5.55 -11.64 -0.22
CA THR A 54 -6.51 -10.58 -0.56
C THR A 54 -5.78 -9.33 -1.04
N MET A 55 -6.50 -8.44 -1.69
CA MET A 55 -5.99 -7.17 -2.20
C MET A 55 -6.65 -6.02 -1.44
N GLY A 56 -5.81 -5.15 -0.87
CA GLY A 56 -6.27 -4.00 -0.08
C GLY A 56 -5.85 -2.64 -0.64
N LEU A 57 -4.95 -2.61 -1.63
CA LEU A 57 -4.49 -1.38 -2.28
C LEU A 57 -4.23 -1.62 -3.76
N VAL A 58 -4.60 -0.62 -4.56
CA VAL A 58 -4.26 -0.49 -5.98
C VAL A 58 -3.71 0.91 -6.19
N LEU A 59 -2.50 1.00 -6.72
CA LEU A 59 -1.78 2.26 -6.84
C LEU A 59 -1.16 2.40 -8.25
N PRO A 60 -1.79 3.14 -9.16
CA PRO A 60 -1.26 3.37 -10.50
C PRO A 60 0.01 4.25 -10.48
N LEU A 61 0.98 3.92 -11.33
CA LEU A 61 2.23 4.67 -11.48
C LEU A 61 2.15 5.59 -12.71
N TRP A 62 1.70 6.82 -12.49
CA TRP A 62 1.62 7.89 -13.47
C TRP A 62 2.96 8.62 -13.65
N SER A 63 3.05 9.49 -14.65
CA SER A 63 4.25 10.31 -14.92
C SER A 63 4.60 11.27 -13.77
N ASP A 64 3.61 11.70 -12.99
CA ASP A 64 3.76 12.59 -11.85
C ASP A 64 3.95 11.85 -10.51
N THR A 65 4.09 10.51 -10.55
CA THR A 65 4.35 9.72 -9.33
C THR A 65 5.66 10.18 -8.68
N LEU A 66 5.58 10.61 -7.43
CA LEU A 66 6.72 11.01 -6.61
C LEU A 66 7.06 9.93 -5.60
N ILE A 67 8.35 9.73 -5.35
CA ILE A 67 8.87 8.78 -4.36
C ILE A 67 9.77 9.56 -3.41
N HIS A 68 9.54 9.43 -2.12
CA HIS A 68 10.32 10.09 -1.07
C HIS A 68 10.81 9.07 -0.05
N LEU A 69 12.07 9.17 0.36
CA LEU A 69 12.65 8.33 1.40
C LEU A 69 12.28 8.88 2.77
N ASP A 70 11.69 8.03 3.61
CA ASP A 70 11.33 8.41 4.97
C ASP A 70 12.51 8.05 5.91
N GLY A 71 12.83 8.93 6.86
CA GLY A 71 14.01 8.78 7.74
C GLY A 71 13.94 7.62 8.73
N ASP A 72 12.81 6.89 8.78
CA ASP A 72 12.53 5.80 9.72
C ASP A 72 12.65 4.40 9.10
N GLY A 73 13.22 4.30 7.88
CA GLY A 73 13.41 3.03 7.17
C GLY A 73 12.28 2.66 6.21
N GLY A 74 11.35 3.58 5.95
CA GLY A 74 10.33 3.48 4.92
C GLY A 74 10.56 4.39 3.71
N PHE A 75 9.58 4.40 2.82
CA PHE A 75 9.46 5.39 1.76
C PHE A 75 7.98 5.64 1.45
N SER A 76 7.68 6.83 0.98
CA SER A 76 6.35 7.23 0.53
C SER A 76 6.26 7.32 -0.99
N VAL A 77 5.10 6.95 -1.52
CA VAL A 77 4.75 7.09 -2.93
C VAL A 77 3.52 7.98 -3.04
N SER A 78 3.66 9.09 -3.76
CA SER A 78 2.61 10.07 -3.97
C SER A 78 2.13 10.03 -5.42
N THR A 79 0.83 9.82 -5.62
CA THR A 79 0.19 9.73 -6.94
C THR A 79 -1.31 10.03 -6.77
N ASP A 80 -1.92 10.70 -7.75
CA ASP A 80 -3.35 11.07 -7.73
C ASP A 80 -3.79 11.76 -6.42
N ASN A 81 -3.00 12.73 -5.95
CA ASN A 81 -3.20 13.45 -4.68
C ASN A 81 -3.29 12.57 -3.42
N ARG A 82 -2.81 11.32 -3.48
CA ARG A 82 -2.71 10.41 -2.34
C ARG A 82 -1.27 10.06 -2.06
N VAL A 83 -0.95 9.88 -0.79
CA VAL A 83 0.37 9.45 -0.33
C VAL A 83 0.21 8.12 0.38
N HIS A 84 1.00 7.13 -0.03
CA HIS A 84 1.03 5.81 0.58
C HIS A 84 2.42 5.54 1.13
N ILE A 85 2.50 5.05 2.35
CA ILE A 85 3.76 4.77 3.04
C ILE A 85 4.02 3.27 2.97
N PHE A 86 5.24 2.90 2.56
CA PHE A 86 5.69 1.52 2.51
C PHE A 86 6.90 1.37 3.43
N LYS A 87 6.84 0.38 4.32
CA LYS A 87 7.93 0.02 5.23
C LYS A 87 8.41 -1.39 4.96
N PRO A 88 9.37 -1.60 4.05
CA PRO A 88 9.91 -2.93 3.76
C PRO A 88 10.65 -3.50 4.96
N VAL A 89 10.54 -4.80 5.20
CA VAL A 89 11.15 -5.47 6.39
C VAL A 89 12.69 -5.46 6.44
N SER A 90 13.35 -4.91 5.43
CA SER A 90 14.81 -4.76 5.40
C SER A 90 15.25 -3.67 4.42
N VAL A 91 16.43 -3.11 4.67
CA VAL A 91 17.09 -2.13 3.78
C VAL A 91 17.27 -2.70 2.36
N GLN A 92 17.62 -3.98 2.22
CA GLN A 92 17.76 -4.62 0.91
C GLN A 92 16.42 -4.69 0.15
N ALA A 93 15.34 -5.07 0.84
CA ALA A 93 14.00 -5.08 0.25
C ALA A 93 13.56 -3.67 -0.16
N MET A 94 13.89 -2.66 0.65
CA MET A 94 13.64 -1.26 0.35
C MET A 94 14.35 -0.79 -0.91
N TRP A 95 15.66 -1.04 -1.05
CA TRP A 95 16.38 -0.65 -2.26
C TRP A 95 15.87 -1.38 -3.51
N SER A 96 15.48 -2.65 -3.37
CA SER A 96 14.88 -3.40 -4.48
C SER A 96 13.54 -2.79 -4.92
N ALA A 97 12.71 -2.37 -3.96
CA ALA A 97 11.45 -1.66 -4.20
C ALA A 97 11.67 -0.34 -4.92
N LEU A 98 12.55 0.51 -4.38
CA LEU A 98 12.86 1.82 -4.96
C LEU A 98 13.39 1.70 -6.39
N GLN A 99 14.29 0.76 -6.64
CA GLN A 99 14.83 0.54 -7.98
C GLN A 99 13.73 0.14 -8.98
N SER A 100 12.84 -0.79 -8.58
CA SER A 100 11.73 -1.22 -9.43
C SER A 100 10.73 -0.10 -9.69
N LEU A 101 10.40 0.71 -8.67
CA LEU A 101 9.47 1.82 -8.80
C LEU A 101 10.04 2.96 -9.63
N HIS A 102 11.30 3.36 -9.42
CA HIS A 102 11.94 4.40 -10.23
C HIS A 102 11.98 4.03 -11.72
N LYS A 103 12.25 2.76 -12.04
CA LYS A 103 12.20 2.27 -13.42
C LYS A 103 10.79 2.41 -14.00
N ALA A 104 9.76 1.98 -13.29
CA ALA A 104 8.38 2.11 -13.73
C ALA A 104 7.97 3.58 -13.93
N CYS A 105 8.33 4.47 -13.00
CA CYS A 105 8.06 5.90 -13.10
C CYS A 105 8.84 6.55 -14.26
N GLU A 106 10.05 6.08 -14.58
CA GLU A 106 10.80 6.53 -15.76
C GLU A 106 10.06 6.21 -17.04
N VAL A 107 9.55 4.98 -17.19
CA VAL A 107 8.73 4.59 -18.34
C VAL A 107 7.46 5.44 -18.44
N ALA A 108 6.79 5.66 -17.30
CA ALA A 108 5.59 6.49 -17.24
C ALA A 108 5.86 7.95 -17.65
N ARG A 109 7.01 8.51 -17.24
CA ARG A 109 7.45 9.85 -17.65
C ARG A 109 7.83 9.92 -19.13
N MET A 110 8.53 8.92 -19.66
CA MET A 110 8.91 8.88 -21.07
C MET A 110 7.70 8.88 -22.01
N HIS A 111 6.62 8.22 -21.61
CA HIS A 111 5.41 8.07 -22.42
C HIS A 111 4.25 8.97 -21.96
N ASN A 112 4.48 9.87 -20.99
CA ASN A 112 3.50 10.80 -20.43
C ASN A 112 2.19 10.12 -20.00
N TYR A 113 2.27 9.14 -19.09
CA TYR A 113 1.07 8.51 -18.52
C TYR A 113 0.35 9.47 -17.56
N TYR A 114 -0.93 9.76 -17.79
CA TYR A 114 -1.74 10.60 -16.90
C TYR A 114 -3.17 10.03 -16.72
N PRO A 115 -3.85 10.36 -15.61
CA PRO A 115 -5.24 9.98 -15.40
C PRO A 115 -6.17 10.44 -16.53
N GLY A 116 -6.99 9.54 -17.07
CA GLY A 116 -7.89 9.82 -18.20
C GLY A 116 -7.25 9.65 -19.59
N SER A 117 -5.97 9.30 -19.66
CA SER A 117 -5.32 8.85 -20.90
C SER A 117 -5.76 7.43 -21.30
N LEU A 118 -5.22 6.92 -22.41
CA LEU A 118 -5.44 5.53 -22.85
C LEU A 118 -4.56 4.51 -22.10
N PHE A 119 -3.67 4.99 -21.22
CA PHE A 119 -2.77 4.16 -20.43
C PHE A 119 -3.45 3.72 -19.12
N LEU A 120 -2.99 2.60 -18.55
CA LEU A 120 -3.44 2.10 -17.25
C LEU A 120 -4.96 1.88 -17.16
N THR A 121 -5.63 1.69 -18.30
CA THR A 121 -7.09 1.46 -18.35
C THR A 121 -7.53 0.18 -17.63
N TRP A 122 -6.60 -0.76 -17.46
CA TRP A 122 -6.79 -2.02 -16.74
C TRP A 122 -6.76 -1.88 -15.23
N VAL A 123 -6.39 -0.71 -14.68
CA VAL A 123 -6.38 -0.47 -13.24
C VAL A 123 -7.76 -0.66 -12.63
N SER A 124 -8.81 -0.27 -13.37
CA SER A 124 -10.21 -0.49 -12.99
C SER A 124 -10.56 -1.95 -12.69
N TYR A 125 -9.91 -2.91 -13.36
CA TYR A 125 -10.07 -4.33 -13.04
C TYR A 125 -9.61 -4.62 -11.61
N TYR A 126 -8.49 -4.07 -11.18
CA TYR A 126 -7.98 -4.31 -9.84
C TYR A 126 -8.76 -3.53 -8.77
N GLU A 127 -9.11 -2.28 -9.06
CA GLU A 127 -9.92 -1.46 -8.15
C GLU A 127 -11.28 -2.10 -7.83
N SER A 128 -11.92 -2.74 -8.81
CA SER A 128 -13.19 -3.44 -8.60
C SER A 128 -13.06 -4.79 -7.86
N HIS A 129 -11.83 -5.26 -7.61
CA HIS A 129 -11.55 -6.55 -6.97
C HIS A 129 -10.80 -6.41 -5.63
N ILE A 130 -10.77 -5.20 -5.05
CA ILE A 130 -10.35 -5.02 -3.65
C ILE A 130 -11.26 -5.85 -2.75
N ASN A 131 -10.65 -6.76 -1.99
CA ASN A 131 -11.37 -7.75 -1.19
C ASN A 131 -10.74 -8.01 0.20
N SER A 132 -9.71 -7.24 0.58
CA SER A 132 -9.21 -7.23 1.96
C SER A 132 -10.27 -6.68 2.92
N ASP A 133 -10.20 -7.11 4.18
CA ASP A 133 -11.07 -6.59 5.23
C ASP A 133 -10.80 -5.09 5.50
N GLN A 134 -11.80 -4.40 6.05
CA GLN A 134 -11.74 -2.94 6.22
C GLN A 134 -10.53 -2.49 7.05
N SER A 135 -10.11 -3.27 8.04
CA SER A 135 -8.96 -2.87 8.87
C SER A 135 -7.63 -2.97 8.12
N SER A 136 -7.48 -3.93 7.21
CA SER A 136 -6.33 -3.99 6.28
C SER A 136 -6.37 -2.85 5.27
N VAL A 137 -7.55 -2.56 4.69
CA VAL A 137 -7.70 -1.39 3.80
C VAL A 137 -7.35 -0.08 4.51
N ASN A 138 -7.80 0.10 5.76
CA ASN A 138 -7.46 1.28 6.56
C ASN A 138 -5.96 1.40 6.80
N GLU A 139 -5.27 0.29 7.07
CA GLU A 139 -3.82 0.27 7.25
C GLU A 139 -3.07 0.59 5.95
N TRP A 140 -3.61 0.28 4.77
CA TRP A 140 -3.01 0.72 3.48
C TRP A 140 -3.16 2.23 3.26
N ASN A 141 -4.24 2.83 3.76
CA ASN A 141 -4.57 4.24 3.56
C ASN A 141 -4.15 5.13 4.75
N ALA A 142 -3.49 4.56 5.76
CA ALA A 142 -3.05 5.31 6.94
C ALA A 142 -1.95 6.32 6.57
N MET A 143 -2.20 7.59 6.81
CA MET A 143 -1.19 8.66 6.66
C MET A 143 -0.53 8.91 8.03
N GLN A 144 0.80 9.01 8.07
CA GLN A 144 1.56 9.23 9.32
C GLN A 144 1.15 10.52 10.05
N ASP A 145 0.78 11.57 9.31
CA ASP A 145 0.54 12.90 9.89
C ASP A 145 -0.90 13.12 10.42
N VAL A 146 -1.80 12.13 10.25
CA VAL A 146 -3.24 12.26 10.59
C VAL A 146 -3.66 11.26 11.67
N GLN A 147 -2.72 10.54 12.30
CA GLN A 147 -3.03 9.70 13.44
C GLN A 147 -3.00 10.51 14.74
N SER A 148 -4.10 11.20 15.05
CA SER A 148 -4.37 11.53 16.45
C SER A 148 -4.75 10.23 17.15
N HIS A 149 -3.96 9.76 18.11
CA HIS A 149 -4.42 8.73 19.04
C HIS A 149 -5.73 9.21 19.66
N ARG A 150 -6.86 8.62 19.26
CA ARG A 150 -8.06 8.75 20.08
C ARG A 150 -7.72 8.05 21.40
N PRO A 151 -7.89 8.72 22.55
CA PRO A 151 -7.81 8.02 23.82
C PRO A 151 -8.78 6.84 23.76
N ASP A 152 -8.35 5.68 24.27
CA ASP A 152 -9.29 4.59 24.53
C ASP A 152 -10.46 5.18 25.33
N SER A 153 -11.69 4.80 24.93
CA SER A 153 -12.90 5.33 25.59
C SER A 153 -12.74 5.14 27.09
N PRO A 154 -12.97 6.17 27.92
CA PRO A 154 -12.72 6.10 29.35
C PRO A 154 -13.48 4.89 29.89
N ALA A 155 -12.75 4.03 30.62
CA ALA A 155 -13.37 2.92 31.32
C ALA A 155 -14.56 3.47 32.11
N LEU A 156 -15.74 2.86 31.92
CA LEU A 156 -16.94 3.17 32.69
C LEU A 156 -16.54 3.16 34.16
N PHE A 157 -16.66 4.32 34.82
CA PHE A 157 -16.35 4.50 36.23
C PHE A 157 -17.00 3.35 37.00
N THR A 158 -16.18 2.43 37.50
CA THR A 158 -16.60 1.59 38.62
C THR A 158 -16.67 2.53 39.81
N ASP A 159 -17.90 2.90 40.19
CA ASP A 159 -18.19 3.58 41.45
C ASP A 159 -17.67 2.71 42.60
N ILE A 160 -16.45 2.97 43.04
CA ILE A 160 -15.94 2.43 44.30
C ILE A 160 -16.30 3.47 45.36
N PRO A 161 -17.26 3.17 46.27
CA PRO A 161 -17.62 4.09 47.32
C PRO A 161 -16.42 4.34 48.23
N THR A 162 -16.14 5.61 48.50
CA THR A 162 -15.08 6.01 49.43
C THR A 162 -15.54 5.68 50.85
N GLU A 163 -14.98 4.64 51.48
CA GLU A 163 -15.14 4.48 52.92
C GLU A 163 -14.29 5.53 53.65
N ARG A 164 -15.01 6.51 54.21
CA ARG A 164 -14.51 7.45 55.21
C ARG A 164 -14.57 6.82 56.60
N GLU A 165 -13.51 7.10 57.36
CA GLU A 165 -13.42 7.27 58.82
C GLU A 165 -13.70 6.07 59.75
N ARG A 166 -12.65 5.62 60.46
CA ARG A 166 -12.31 6.09 61.81
C ARG A 166 -10.93 5.63 62.27
#